data_AF-A0AAE0UKD7-F1
#
_entry.id   AF-A0AAE0UKD7-F1
#
_cell.length_a   1.000
_cell.length_b   1.000
_cell.length_c   1.000
_cell.angle_alpha   90.00
_cell.angle_beta   90.00
_cell.angle_gamma   90.00
#
_symmetry.space_group_name_H-M   'P 1'
#
loop_
_entity.id
_entity.type
_entity.pdbx_description
1 polymer ?
#
loop_
_entity_poly.entity_id
_entity_poly.type
_entity_poly.pdbx_seq_one_letter_code
_entity_poly.pdbx_strand_id
1 'polypeptide(L)'
;MLGENGEHAVPVRVWLYPLVKLDSRAAKFQRNISTDVIRAVESVIESLNVTSMKCGDLMEDTVTKTFDTFHDRVQDFQKSCTEYKQDFMKKLGSILPEIRGEKVNEITHPDSFATGVQNSEEFIQSGDQEVQTLVEKCGKRCHFLNIEENEDGSQVPENLLKKIEKMVGGNRENFYSSEIYLKTLASFGGG
;
A
#
# COMPACT_ATOMS: atom_id res chain seq x y z
N MET A 1 26.87 26.37 1.50
CA MET A 1 28.11 26.47 2.31
C MET A 1 27.70 26.77 3.75
N LEU A 2 28.37 26.21 4.75
CA LEU A 2 27.92 26.13 6.15
C LEU A 2 28.11 27.42 7.00
N GLY A 3 28.46 28.55 6.36
CA GLY A 3 28.93 29.78 7.03
C GLY A 3 30.38 29.65 7.51
N GLU A 4 31.10 30.76 7.64
CA GLU A 4 32.54 30.78 8.02
C GLU A 4 32.81 30.14 9.40
N ASN A 5 31.80 30.10 10.27
CA ASN A 5 31.89 29.50 11.61
C ASN A 5 30.96 28.29 11.82
N GLY A 6 30.43 27.69 10.73
CA GLY A 6 29.49 26.58 10.85
C GLY A 6 28.12 26.99 11.39
N GLU A 7 27.71 28.24 11.22
CA GLU A 7 26.43 28.80 11.67
C GLU A 7 25.21 28.09 11.07
N HIS A 8 25.42 27.37 9.97
CA HIS A 8 24.40 26.53 9.33
C HIS A 8 24.71 25.03 9.47
N ALA A 9 25.63 24.66 10.36
CA ALA A 9 25.96 23.27 10.63
C ALA A 9 24.87 22.61 11.47
N VAL A 10 24.35 21.50 10.96
CA VAL A 10 23.35 20.66 11.64
C VAL A 10 24.07 19.46 12.26
N PRO A 11 23.87 19.17 13.56
CA PRO A 11 24.49 18.02 14.20
C PRO A 11 24.01 16.70 13.61
N VAL A 12 24.96 15.86 13.20
CA VAL A 12 24.70 14.54 12.60
C VAL A 12 24.55 13.44 13.67
N ARG A 13 25.07 13.69 14.88
CA ARG A 13 24.97 12.77 16.03
C ARG A 13 24.63 13.53 17.30
N VAL A 14 23.75 12.93 18.09
CA VAL A 14 23.33 13.46 19.40
C VAL A 14 23.48 12.35 20.43
N TRP A 15 24.06 12.68 21.58
CA TRP A 15 24.16 11.76 22.71
C TRP A 15 23.04 12.07 23.69
N LEU A 16 22.27 11.05 24.08
CA LEU A 16 21.18 11.19 25.04
C LEU A 16 21.60 10.60 26.39
N TYR A 17 21.36 11.34 27.47
CA TYR A 17 21.55 10.86 28.84
C TYR A 17 20.21 10.41 29.42
N PRO A 18 20.11 9.22 30.07
CA PRO A 18 18.84 8.72 30.58
C PRO A 18 18.22 9.65 31.62
N LEU A 19 17.00 10.16 31.35
CA LEU A 19 16.29 11.10 32.23
C LEU A 19 16.01 10.53 33.63
N VAL A 20 15.80 9.21 33.73
CA VAL A 20 15.61 8.51 35.01
C VAL A 20 16.81 8.62 35.96
N LYS A 21 18.01 8.93 35.43
CA LYS A 21 19.21 9.19 36.23
C LYS A 21 19.30 10.65 36.70
N LEU A 22 18.43 11.53 36.21
CA LEU A 22 18.38 12.96 36.57
C LEU A 22 17.18 13.28 37.47
N ASP A 23 16.01 12.71 37.17
CA ASP A 23 14.79 12.82 38.00
C ASP A 23 14.14 11.43 38.10
N SER A 24 13.96 10.93 39.32
CA SER A 24 13.33 9.63 39.58
C SER A 24 11.85 9.56 39.18
N ARG A 25 11.21 10.71 38.94
CA ARG A 25 9.84 10.86 38.44
C ARG A 25 9.76 10.91 36.92
N ALA A 26 10.90 10.95 36.22
CA ALA A 26 10.92 10.94 34.76
C ALA A 26 10.31 9.63 34.21
N ALA A 27 9.65 9.72 33.05
CA ALA A 27 9.08 8.56 32.37
C ALA A 27 10.17 7.49 32.15
N LYS A 28 9.89 6.27 32.63
CA LYS A 28 10.83 5.15 32.51
C LYS A 28 10.69 4.52 31.13
N PHE A 29 11.82 4.37 30.44
CA PHE A 29 11.90 3.54 29.25
C PHE A 29 11.68 2.07 29.65
N GLN A 30 10.58 1.46 29.20
CA GLN A 30 10.23 0.10 29.63
C GLN A 30 10.53 -0.97 28.58
N ARG A 31 10.27 -0.72 27.29
CA ARG A 31 10.44 -1.73 26.23
C ARG A 31 10.95 -1.14 24.92
N ASN A 32 11.77 -1.93 24.22
CA ASN A 32 12.10 -1.72 22.82
C ASN A 32 10.93 -2.15 21.93
N ILE A 33 10.82 -1.57 20.74
CA ILE A 33 9.93 -2.07 19.68
C ILE A 33 10.58 -3.30 19.07
N SER A 34 9.80 -4.35 18.84
CA SER A 34 10.29 -5.57 18.20
C SER A 34 10.83 -5.30 16.81
N THR A 35 11.94 -5.94 16.45
CA THR A 35 12.49 -5.88 15.09
C THR A 35 11.52 -6.41 14.04
N ASP A 36 10.61 -7.30 14.43
CA ASP A 36 9.65 -7.90 13.50
C ASP A 36 8.53 -6.90 13.16
N VAL A 37 8.11 -6.10 14.13
CA VAL A 37 7.19 -4.97 13.90
C VAL A 37 7.83 -3.92 13.00
N ILE A 38 9.13 -3.61 13.22
CA ILE A 38 9.87 -2.69 12.35
C ILE A 38 9.87 -3.20 10.90
N ARG A 39 10.23 -4.47 10.68
CA ARG A 39 10.24 -5.08 9.35
C ARG A 39 8.86 -5.08 8.68
N ALA A 40 7.81 -5.39 9.44
CA ALA A 40 6.45 -5.41 8.92
C ALA A 40 6.00 -4.01 8.46
N VAL A 41 6.26 -2.98 9.28
CA VAL A 41 5.98 -1.58 8.94
C VAL A 41 6.77 -1.14 7.70
N GLU A 42 8.07 -1.46 7.63
CA GLU A 42 8.92 -1.15 6.48
C GLU A 42 8.37 -1.79 5.20
N SER A 43 7.98 -3.07 5.28
CA SER A 43 7.40 -3.81 4.15
C SER A 43 6.11 -3.18 3.61
N VAL A 44 5.18 -2.80 4.50
CA VAL A 44 3.92 -2.13 4.09
C VAL A 44 4.22 -0.79 3.41
N ILE A 45 5.11 0.02 3.98
CA ILE A 45 5.48 1.33 3.42
C ILE A 45 6.17 1.16 2.06
N GLU A 46 7.08 0.20 1.92
CA GLU A 46 7.75 -0.10 0.66
C GLU A 46 6.76 -0.54 -0.41
N SER A 47 5.83 -1.45 -0.08
CA SER A 47 4.79 -1.91 -1.00
C SER A 47 3.91 -0.77 -1.53
N LEU A 48 3.50 0.14 -0.65
CA LEU A 48 2.73 1.34 -1.03
C LEU A 48 3.53 2.27 -1.93
N ASN A 49 4.82 2.47 -1.65
CA ASN A 49 5.70 3.29 -2.48
C ASN A 49 5.87 2.70 -3.87
N VAL A 50 6.17 1.40 -3.96
CA VAL A 50 6.32 0.68 -5.24
C VAL A 50 5.03 0.74 -6.04
N THR A 51 3.88 0.57 -5.39
CA THR A 51 2.57 0.66 -6.05
C THR A 51 2.31 2.05 -6.59
N SER A 52 2.56 3.09 -5.79
CA SER A 52 2.38 4.49 -6.22
C SER A 52 3.30 4.88 -7.37
N MET A 53 4.56 4.41 -7.35
CA MET A 53 5.50 4.58 -8.47
C MET A 53 4.98 3.92 -9.74
N LYS A 54 4.52 2.67 -9.66
CA LYS A 54 3.94 1.95 -10.81
C LYS A 54 2.71 2.65 -11.37
N CYS A 55 1.87 3.25 -10.52
CA CYS A 55 0.77 4.09 -11.00
C CYS A 55 1.29 5.33 -11.74
N GLY A 56 2.34 5.97 -11.23
CA GLY A 56 3.02 7.07 -11.91
C GLY A 56 3.51 6.69 -13.30
N ASP A 57 4.26 5.59 -13.40
CA ASP A 57 4.76 5.06 -14.66
C ASP A 57 3.62 4.70 -15.62
N LEU A 58 2.55 4.09 -15.09
CA LEU A 58 1.37 3.72 -15.86
C LEU A 58 0.60 4.94 -16.36
N MET A 59 0.50 6.03 -15.59
CA MET A 59 -0.12 7.28 -16.06
C MET A 59 0.66 7.93 -17.20
N GLU A 60 1.97 7.69 -17.29
CA GLU A 60 2.78 8.15 -18.41
C GLU A 60 2.62 7.30 -19.68
N ASP A 61 2.03 6.11 -19.56
CA ASP A 61 1.79 5.21 -20.68
C ASP A 61 0.79 5.77 -21.70
N THR A 62 1.01 5.42 -22.97
CA THR A 62 0.20 5.90 -24.09
C THR A 62 -1.26 5.46 -23.99
N VAL A 63 -1.50 4.22 -23.52
CA VAL A 63 -2.86 3.70 -23.33
C VAL A 63 -3.53 4.46 -22.20
N THR A 64 -2.84 4.71 -21.08
CA THR A 64 -3.45 5.46 -19.98
C THR A 64 -3.80 6.88 -20.38
N LYS A 65 -2.91 7.59 -21.09
CA LYS A 65 -3.17 8.96 -21.60
C LYS A 65 -4.29 9.05 -22.63
N THR A 66 -4.55 7.96 -23.34
CA THR A 66 -5.56 7.92 -24.42
C THR A 66 -6.96 7.61 -23.89
N PHE A 67 -7.08 7.11 -22.67
CA PHE A 67 -8.35 6.61 -22.14
C PHE A 67 -8.67 7.27 -20.80
N ASP A 68 -9.38 8.40 -20.86
CA ASP A 68 -9.67 9.23 -19.68
C ASP A 68 -10.25 8.44 -18.51
N THR A 69 -11.23 7.56 -18.74
CA THR A 69 -11.83 6.77 -17.63
C THR A 69 -10.84 5.79 -16.99
N PHE A 70 -9.88 5.27 -17.76
CA PHE A 70 -8.83 4.40 -17.23
C PHE A 70 -7.76 5.23 -16.51
N HIS A 71 -7.37 6.36 -17.09
CA HIS A 71 -6.51 7.36 -16.44
C HIS A 71 -7.06 7.78 -15.07
N ASP A 72 -8.32 8.20 -15.01
CA ASP A 72 -8.99 8.64 -13.79
C ASP A 72 -8.98 7.55 -12.71
N ARG A 73 -9.15 6.28 -13.11
CA ARG A 73 -9.10 5.14 -12.18
C ARG A 73 -7.69 4.87 -11.65
N VAL A 74 -6.68 4.99 -12.49
CA VAL A 74 -5.27 4.84 -12.08
C VAL A 74 -4.89 5.99 -11.13
N GLN A 75 -5.33 7.22 -11.44
CA GLN A 75 -5.11 8.40 -10.60
C GLN A 75 -5.83 8.28 -9.24
N ASP A 76 -7.10 7.86 -9.23
CA ASP A 76 -7.86 7.62 -8.00
C ASP A 76 -7.20 6.56 -7.12
N PHE A 77 -6.69 5.49 -7.73
CA PHE A 77 -5.99 4.43 -7.02
C PHE A 77 -4.66 4.95 -6.43
N GLN A 78 -3.86 5.69 -7.19
CA GLN A 78 -2.62 6.29 -6.71
C GLN A 78 -2.87 7.25 -5.53
N LYS A 79 -3.93 8.06 -5.63
CA LYS A 79 -4.37 8.94 -4.55
C LYS A 79 -4.75 8.13 -3.30
N SER A 80 -5.52 7.07 -3.47
CA SER A 80 -5.93 6.18 -2.37
C SER A 80 -4.71 5.55 -1.67
N CYS A 81 -3.70 5.08 -2.42
CA CYS A 81 -2.46 4.57 -1.83
C CYS A 81 -1.70 5.63 -1.02
N THR A 82 -1.75 6.88 -1.47
CA THR A 82 -1.10 8.00 -0.79
C THR A 82 -1.83 8.38 0.50
N GLU A 83 -3.16 8.43 0.47
CA GLU A 83 -4.01 8.67 1.64
C GLU A 83 -3.82 7.58 2.70
N TYR A 84 -3.91 6.31 2.29
CA TYR A 84 -3.68 5.17 3.17
C TYR A 84 -2.29 5.20 3.81
N LYS A 85 -1.24 5.50 3.04
CA LYS A 85 0.13 5.64 3.58
C LYS A 85 0.20 6.72 4.66
N GLN A 86 -0.46 7.86 4.46
CA GLN A 86 -0.46 8.94 5.45
C GLN A 86 -1.19 8.52 6.72
N ASP A 87 -2.34 7.87 6.59
CA ASP A 87 -3.15 7.46 7.73
C ASP A 87 -2.50 6.32 8.52
N PHE A 88 -1.89 5.37 7.82
CA PHE A 88 -1.03 4.36 8.41
C PHE A 88 0.12 4.98 9.21
N MET A 89 0.84 5.96 8.64
CA MET A 89 1.94 6.66 9.31
C MET A 89 1.47 7.49 10.51
N LYS A 90 0.31 8.14 10.43
CA LYS A 90 -0.29 8.86 11.58
C LYS A 90 -0.62 7.89 12.70
N LYS A 91 -1.23 6.75 12.39
CA LYS A 91 -1.62 5.73 13.36
C LYS A 91 -0.42 5.04 13.99
N LEU A 92 0.62 4.77 13.20
CA LEU A 92 1.91 4.31 13.72
C LEU A 92 2.50 5.35 14.69
N GLY A 93 2.48 6.63 14.33
CA GLY A 93 2.94 7.73 15.18
C GLY A 93 2.22 7.83 16.52
N SER A 94 0.91 7.52 16.57
CA SER A 94 0.16 7.49 17.82
C SER A 94 0.44 6.25 18.68
N ILE A 95 0.71 5.10 18.05
CA ILE A 95 0.94 3.83 18.76
C ILE A 95 2.37 3.73 19.31
N LEU A 96 3.38 4.28 18.63
CA LEU A 96 4.78 4.19 19.03
C LEU A 96 5.06 4.66 20.48
N PRO A 97 4.49 5.79 20.95
CA PRO A 97 4.60 6.20 22.36
C PRO A 97 3.91 5.24 23.34
N GLU A 98 2.82 4.59 22.93
CA GLU A 98 2.06 3.66 23.76
C GLU A 98 2.81 2.34 23.98
N ILE A 99 3.46 1.81 22.94
CA ILE A 99 4.36 0.64 23.03
C ILE A 99 5.56 0.94 23.93
N ARG A 100 6.08 2.18 23.86
CA ARG A 100 7.20 2.64 24.70
C ARG A 100 6.78 2.93 26.14
N GLY A 101 5.48 3.09 26.39
CA GLY A 101 4.88 3.27 27.70
C GLY A 101 4.33 1.96 28.29
N GLU A 102 3.79 2.04 29.50
CA GLU A 102 3.28 0.87 30.25
C GLU A 102 1.90 0.36 29.76
N LYS A 103 1.27 1.08 28.82
CA LYS A 103 -0.17 0.97 28.58
C LYS A 103 -0.60 -0.15 27.60
N VAL A 104 0.28 -0.68 26.75
CA VAL A 104 -0.13 -1.62 25.69
C VAL A 104 0.92 -2.72 25.45
N ASN A 105 0.48 -3.98 25.34
CA ASN A 105 1.34 -5.08 24.89
C ASN A 105 1.37 -5.11 23.35
N GLU A 106 2.58 -5.23 22.77
CA GLU A 106 2.83 -5.34 21.33
C GLU A 106 2.06 -6.52 20.68
N ILE A 107 1.68 -7.52 21.49
CA ILE A 107 0.97 -8.76 21.11
C ILE A 107 -0.57 -8.61 21.16
N THR A 108 -1.13 -7.50 21.68
CA THR A 108 -2.59 -7.30 21.73
C THR A 108 -3.18 -6.79 20.41
N HIS A 109 -2.33 -6.46 19.42
CA HIS A 109 -2.75 -6.19 18.05
C HIS A 109 -1.99 -7.03 16.99
N PRO A 110 -2.01 -8.38 17.06
CA PRO A 110 -1.47 -9.22 15.98
C PRO A 110 -2.15 -8.88 14.65
N ASP A 111 -3.46 -8.60 14.70
CA ASP A 111 -4.30 -8.24 13.57
C ASP A 111 -3.96 -6.88 12.94
N SER A 112 -3.16 -6.02 13.59
CA SER A 112 -2.77 -4.73 13.00
C SER A 112 -1.35 -4.65 12.47
N PHE A 113 -0.48 -5.63 12.76
CA PHE A 113 0.93 -5.55 12.31
C PHE A 113 1.55 -6.87 11.84
N ALA A 114 1.05 -8.05 12.22
CA ALA A 114 1.59 -9.30 11.70
C ALA A 114 0.64 -10.47 11.94
N THR A 115 -0.08 -10.86 10.89
CA THR A 115 -0.39 -12.27 10.68
C THR A 115 -0.30 -12.53 9.19
N GLY A 116 0.53 -13.50 8.82
CA GLY A 116 0.55 -14.05 7.48
C GLY A 116 -0.88 -14.30 7.03
N VAL A 117 -1.20 -13.77 5.86
CA VAL A 117 -2.53 -13.83 5.26
C VAL A 117 -2.82 -15.30 4.96
N GLN A 118 -3.36 -16.02 5.95
CA GLN A 118 -3.88 -17.38 5.79
C GLN A 118 -5.28 -17.37 5.14
N ASN A 119 -5.86 -16.18 4.95
CA ASN A 119 -7.09 -15.97 4.19
C ASN A 119 -7.16 -14.52 3.67
N SER A 120 -6.95 -14.36 2.36
CA SER A 120 -6.88 -13.04 1.70
C SER A 120 -8.21 -12.29 1.65
N GLU A 121 -9.33 -13.00 1.80
CA GLU A 121 -10.65 -12.38 1.82
C GLU A 121 -10.94 -11.76 3.19
N GLU A 122 -10.38 -12.34 4.26
CA GLU A 122 -10.36 -11.75 5.60
C GLU A 122 -9.50 -10.48 5.64
N PHE A 123 -8.34 -10.42 4.97
CA PHE A 123 -7.50 -9.21 4.95
C PHE A 123 -8.18 -8.02 4.28
N ILE A 124 -8.95 -8.26 3.21
CA ILE A 124 -9.78 -7.25 2.56
C ILE A 124 -10.94 -6.81 3.47
N GLN A 125 -11.56 -7.75 4.20
CA GLN A 125 -12.69 -7.48 5.09
C GLN A 125 -12.27 -6.85 6.43
N SER A 126 -11.06 -7.14 6.90
CA SER A 126 -10.43 -6.54 8.09
C SER A 126 -9.64 -5.28 7.76
N GLY A 127 -9.49 -4.96 6.47
CA GLY A 127 -8.91 -3.71 5.98
C GLY A 127 -9.72 -2.51 6.47
N ASP A 128 -9.06 -1.36 6.58
CA ASP A 128 -9.73 -0.13 6.99
C ASP A 128 -10.74 0.38 5.94
N GLN A 129 -11.47 1.45 6.31
CA GLN A 129 -12.54 2.00 5.47
C GLN A 129 -12.06 2.36 4.06
N GLU A 130 -10.79 2.77 3.90
CA GLU A 130 -10.21 3.12 2.60
C GLU A 130 -9.96 1.88 1.74
N VAL A 131 -9.39 0.82 2.32
CA VAL A 131 -9.21 -0.48 1.64
C VAL A 131 -10.56 -1.06 1.22
N GLN A 132 -11.57 -0.99 2.09
CA GLN A 132 -12.92 -1.47 1.77
C GLN A 132 -13.55 -0.64 0.64
N THR A 133 -13.45 0.68 0.70
CA THR A 133 -13.95 1.60 -0.34
C THR A 133 -13.29 1.33 -1.68
N LEU A 134 -11.98 1.08 -1.70
CA LEU A 134 -11.23 0.73 -2.90
C LEU A 134 -11.74 -0.58 -3.51
N VAL A 135 -11.86 -1.63 -2.70
CA VAL A 135 -12.32 -2.95 -3.15
C VAL A 135 -13.74 -2.86 -3.71
N GLU A 136 -14.60 -2.06 -3.09
CA GLU A 136 -15.97 -1.81 -3.57
C GLU A 136 -16.00 -1.05 -4.89
N LYS A 137 -15.20 0.01 -5.05
CA LYS A 137 -15.06 0.73 -6.33
C LYS A 137 -14.53 -0.18 -7.45
N CYS A 138 -13.70 -1.17 -7.11
CA CYS A 138 -13.23 -2.19 -8.04
C CYS A 138 -14.29 -3.28 -8.34
N GLY A 139 -15.44 -3.26 -7.67
CA GLY A 139 -16.52 -4.24 -7.81
C GLY A 139 -16.20 -5.58 -7.16
N LYS A 140 -15.38 -5.57 -6.10
CA LYS A 140 -14.88 -6.77 -5.38
C LYS A 140 -14.11 -7.75 -6.28
N ARG A 141 -13.51 -7.23 -7.36
CA ARG A 141 -12.72 -8.01 -8.32
C ARG A 141 -11.24 -7.87 -7.99
N CYS A 142 -10.79 -8.59 -6.97
CA CYS A 142 -9.38 -8.66 -6.57
C CYS A 142 -8.85 -10.07 -6.82
N HIS A 143 -7.58 -10.22 -7.20
CA HIS A 143 -6.91 -11.52 -7.33
C HIS A 143 -5.54 -11.42 -6.68
N PHE A 144 -5.20 -12.40 -5.84
CA PHE A 144 -3.94 -12.45 -5.13
C PHE A 144 -3.09 -13.58 -5.69
N LEU A 145 -1.79 -13.32 -5.83
CA LEU A 145 -0.80 -14.30 -6.26
C LEU A 145 0.11 -14.57 -5.07
N ASN A 146 0.08 -15.79 -4.55
CA ASN A 146 1.06 -16.29 -3.60
C ASN A 146 2.31 -16.72 -4.36
N ILE A 147 3.44 -16.05 -4.11
CA ILE A 147 4.69 -16.32 -4.81
C ILE A 147 5.42 -17.52 -4.17
N GLU A 148 5.14 -17.82 -2.90
CA GLU A 148 5.82 -18.86 -2.12
C GLU A 148 5.23 -20.26 -2.36
N GLU A 149 3.91 -20.37 -2.55
CA GLU A 149 3.21 -21.64 -2.84
C GLU A 149 2.70 -21.68 -4.29
N ASN A 150 3.61 -21.87 -5.24
CA ASN A 150 3.28 -22.07 -6.67
C ASN A 150 3.41 -23.53 -7.11
N GLU A 151 3.34 -24.49 -6.17
CA GLU A 151 3.62 -25.90 -6.47
C GLU A 151 2.69 -26.51 -7.55
N ASP A 152 1.43 -26.07 -7.63
CA ASP A 152 0.48 -26.59 -8.62
C ASP A 152 0.38 -25.73 -9.90
N GLY A 153 1.00 -24.54 -9.92
CA GLY A 153 0.96 -23.60 -11.04
C GLY A 153 -0.44 -23.10 -11.43
N SER A 154 -1.49 -23.33 -10.63
CA SER A 154 -2.89 -23.07 -10.99
C SER A 154 -3.32 -21.61 -10.81
N GLN A 155 -2.58 -20.85 -10.00
CA GLN A 155 -2.92 -19.47 -9.63
C GLN A 155 -3.11 -18.53 -10.82
N VAL A 156 -2.30 -18.69 -11.87
CA VAL A 156 -2.40 -17.89 -13.10
C VAL A 156 -3.35 -18.53 -14.11
N PRO A 157 -3.13 -19.78 -14.56
CA PRO A 157 -3.88 -20.35 -15.69
C PRO A 157 -5.32 -20.73 -15.32
N GLU A 158 -5.55 -21.25 -14.11
CA GLU A 158 -6.87 -21.76 -13.70
C GLU A 158 -7.67 -20.72 -12.93
N ASN A 159 -7.02 -19.92 -12.09
CA ASN A 159 -7.71 -18.99 -11.20
C ASN A 159 -7.80 -17.58 -11.80
N LEU A 160 -6.67 -16.96 -12.14
CA LEU A 160 -6.66 -15.59 -12.67
C LEU A 160 -7.32 -15.50 -14.05
N LEU A 161 -6.93 -16.34 -15.01
CA LEU A 161 -7.48 -16.31 -16.37
C LEU A 161 -8.99 -16.53 -16.37
N LYS A 162 -9.49 -17.50 -15.60
CA LYS A 162 -10.93 -17.75 -15.45
C LYS A 162 -11.69 -16.54 -14.88
N LYS A 163 -11.07 -15.80 -13.96
CA LYS A 163 -11.64 -14.56 -13.39
C LYS A 163 -11.69 -13.44 -14.42
N ILE A 164 -10.66 -13.34 -15.27
CA ILE A 164 -10.62 -12.43 -16.42
C ILE A 164 -11.69 -12.81 -17.45
N GLU A 165 -11.80 -14.07 -17.83
CA GLU A 165 -12.82 -14.55 -18.77
C GLU A 165 -14.24 -14.25 -18.29
N LYS A 166 -14.53 -14.51 -17.01
CA LYS A 166 -15.81 -14.15 -16.40
C LYS A 166 -16.09 -12.65 -16.46
N MET A 167 -15.06 -11.83 -16.26
CA MET A 167 -15.16 -10.38 -16.36
C MET A 167 -15.48 -9.92 -17.79
N VAL A 168 -14.80 -10.50 -18.78
CA VAL A 168 -15.01 -10.21 -20.21
C VAL A 168 -16.39 -10.67 -20.67
N GLY A 169 -16.84 -11.87 -20.27
CA GLY A 169 -18.17 -12.38 -20.56
C GLY A 169 -19.30 -11.52 -19.98
N GLY A 170 -19.09 -10.98 -18.77
CA GLY A 170 -20.02 -10.02 -18.16
C GLY A 170 -20.11 -8.69 -18.90
N ASN A 171 -19.08 -8.33 -19.67
CA ASN A 171 -19.05 -7.11 -20.48
C ASN A 171 -19.68 -7.30 -21.87
N ARG A 172 -20.43 -8.40 -22.08
CA ARG A 172 -21.00 -8.82 -23.38
C ARG A 172 -19.93 -8.91 -24.47
N GLU A 173 -18.76 -9.44 -24.12
CA GLU A 173 -17.58 -9.53 -25.00
C GLU A 173 -17.07 -8.18 -25.52
N ASN A 174 -17.60 -7.06 -25.00
CA ASN A 174 -16.99 -5.76 -25.25
C ASN A 174 -15.73 -5.66 -24.41
N PHE A 175 -14.66 -5.22 -25.03
CA PHE A 175 -13.47 -4.80 -24.31
C PHE A 175 -13.71 -3.39 -23.77
N TYR A 176 -12.90 -2.99 -22.79
CA TYR A 176 -12.84 -1.58 -22.44
C TYR A 176 -12.48 -0.79 -23.71
N SER A 177 -13.41 0.01 -24.19
CA SER A 177 -13.30 0.75 -25.45
C SER A 177 -13.61 2.21 -25.17
N SER A 178 -12.65 3.09 -25.47
CA SER A 178 -12.89 4.54 -25.54
C SER A 178 -13.31 4.93 -26.95
N GLU A 179 -13.81 6.14 -27.10
CA GLU A 179 -14.07 6.75 -28.40
C GLU A 179 -12.82 6.76 -29.31
N ILE A 180 -11.62 6.80 -28.70
CA ILE A 180 -10.34 6.76 -29.43
C ILE A 180 -10.06 5.34 -29.96
N TYR A 181 -10.29 4.30 -29.16
CA TYR A 181 -10.14 2.91 -29.62
C TYR A 181 -11.06 2.58 -30.80
N LEU A 182 -12.30 3.08 -30.77
CA LEU A 182 -13.25 2.93 -31.87
C LEU A 182 -12.82 3.72 -33.12
N LYS A 183 -12.30 4.94 -32.96
CA LYS A 183 -11.75 5.74 -34.08
C LYS A 183 -10.53 5.08 -34.72
N THR A 184 -9.64 4.48 -33.93
CA THR A 184 -8.48 3.73 -34.45
C THR A 184 -8.92 2.46 -35.17
N LEU A 185 -9.81 1.65 -34.61
CA LEU A 185 -10.34 0.46 -35.32
C LEU A 185 -11.06 0.82 -36.62
N ALA A 186 -11.82 1.93 -36.65
CA ALA A 186 -12.52 2.40 -37.85
C ALA A 186 -11.55 2.90 -38.95
N SER A 187 -10.36 3.37 -38.59
CA SER A 187 -9.33 3.80 -39.57
C SER A 187 -8.53 2.64 -40.16
N PHE A 188 -8.56 1.46 -39.53
CA PHE A 188 -7.94 0.22 -40.06
C PHE A 188 -8.95 -0.77 -40.67
N GLY A 189 -10.25 -0.63 -40.40
CA GLY A 189 -11.31 -1.54 -40.86
C GLY A 189 -11.91 -1.24 -42.25
N GLY A 190 -11.34 -0.29 -43.01
CA GLY A 190 -11.74 0.00 -44.38
C GLY A 190 -10.82 -0.67 -45.39
N GLY A 191 -11.07 -1.95 -45.68
CA GLY A 191 -10.40 -2.73 -46.74
C GLY A 191 -11.35 -3.76 -47.32
#